data_AF-A0A382GZZ7-F1
#
_entry.id   AF-A0A382GZZ7-F1
#
_cell.length_a   1.000
_cell.length_b   1.000
_cell.length_c   1.000
_cell.angle_alpha   90.00
_cell.angle_beta   90.00
_cell.angle_gamma   90.00
#
_symmetry.space_group_name_H-M   'P 1'
#
loop_
_entity.id
_entity.type
_entity.pdbx_description
1 polymer ?
#
loop_
_entity_poly.entity_id
_entity_poly.type
_entity_poly.pdbx_seq_one_letter_code
_entity_poly.pdbx_strand_id
1 'polypeptide(L)'
;EIVDPIFYYLLITTTINYDPVTLLTSENTLKSEIDTSITNYFTTDLQKFDQKFRYSVLTKKIDNTDSAIRNSKTSLKYQMWITPVTLATVSTYTMEFNNPVTKGSISSTSFTASDGNTYSLIDDSAGVIKNTKITSGVVDSPAVYFTLPDGSTTQGTIDYTTGKVVLSNFNPYTITDGTTSIRMNVTPETNNQDITPLREQILTVDSTDSTAIVINMVAETII
;
A
#
# COMPACT_ATOMS: atom_id res chain seq x y z
N GLU A 1 -3.38 -7.78 -30.07
CA GLU A 1 -2.64 -8.26 -28.90
C GLU A 1 -3.54 -8.02 -27.70
N ILE A 2 -3.76 -9.04 -26.88
CA ILE A 2 -4.49 -8.89 -25.62
C ILE A 2 -3.42 -8.60 -24.58
N VAL A 3 -3.36 -7.36 -24.10
CA VAL A 3 -2.46 -6.96 -23.01
C VAL A 3 -3.18 -7.27 -21.70
N ASP A 4 -2.52 -7.99 -20.81
CA ASP A 4 -3.09 -8.28 -19.50
C ASP A 4 -3.20 -6.99 -18.68
N PRO A 5 -4.32 -6.78 -17.95
CA PRO A 5 -4.48 -5.58 -17.14
C PRO A 5 -3.46 -5.54 -16.01
N ILE A 6 -2.90 -4.36 -15.76
CA ILE A 6 -2.02 -4.13 -14.61
C ILE A 6 -2.89 -3.71 -13.43
N PHE A 7 -2.90 -4.50 -12.36
CA PHE A 7 -3.62 -4.16 -11.15
C PHE A 7 -2.80 -3.21 -10.27
N TYR A 8 -3.46 -2.16 -9.80
CA TYR A 8 -2.95 -1.24 -8.79
C TYR A 8 -3.77 -1.41 -7.54
N TYR A 9 -3.11 -1.89 -6.49
CA TYR A 9 -3.76 -2.16 -5.22
C TYR A 9 -3.77 -0.91 -4.36
N LEU A 10 -4.89 -0.67 -3.70
CA LEU A 10 -5.02 0.38 -2.71
C LEU A 10 -5.17 -0.26 -1.33
N LEU A 11 -4.37 0.23 -0.39
CA LEU A 11 -4.51 -0.09 1.02
C LEU A 11 -5.23 1.07 1.69
N ILE A 12 -6.32 0.76 2.38
CA ILE A 12 -7.17 1.73 3.05
C ILE A 12 -7.09 1.50 4.53
N THR A 13 -6.79 2.56 5.28
CA THR A 13 -6.95 2.56 6.72
C THR A 13 -7.86 3.70 7.10
N THR A 14 -9.00 3.39 7.70
CA THR A 14 -9.96 4.38 8.18
C THR A 14 -10.18 4.24 9.68
N THR A 15 -10.19 5.38 10.36
CA THR A 15 -10.58 5.48 11.78
C THR A 15 -11.94 6.15 11.84
N ILE A 16 -12.89 5.46 12.47
CA ILE A 16 -14.29 5.84 12.54
C ILE A 16 -14.62 6.23 13.97
N ASN A 17 -14.96 7.49 14.17
CA ASN A 17 -15.56 7.99 15.39
C ASN A 17 -17.07 7.88 15.24
N TYR A 18 -17.72 7.10 16.11
CA TYR A 18 -19.17 6.88 16.05
C TYR A 18 -19.80 7.07 17.43
N ASP A 19 -21.08 7.43 17.43
CA ASP A 19 -21.87 7.59 18.65
C ASP A 19 -22.58 6.28 19.00
N PRO A 20 -22.18 5.59 20.08
CA PRO A 20 -22.75 4.30 20.46
C PRO A 20 -24.20 4.42 20.99
N VAL A 21 -24.67 5.61 21.35
CA VAL A 21 -26.04 5.84 21.84
C VAL A 21 -27.02 5.89 20.67
N THR A 22 -26.60 6.50 19.55
CA THR A 22 -27.43 6.57 18.34
C THR A 22 -27.32 5.34 17.45
N LEU A 23 -26.26 4.54 17.62
CA LEU A 23 -26.07 3.31 16.86
C LEU A 23 -27.12 2.28 17.26
N LEU A 24 -27.98 1.90 16.30
CA LEU A 24 -29.05 0.92 16.53
C LEU A 24 -28.58 -0.54 16.35
N THR A 25 -27.33 -0.73 15.92
CA THR A 25 -26.70 -2.03 15.67
C THR A 25 -25.47 -2.22 16.57
N SER A 26 -24.71 -3.30 16.36
CA SER A 26 -23.44 -3.51 17.07
C SER A 26 -22.27 -2.83 16.36
N GLU A 27 -21.21 -2.50 17.11
CA GLU A 27 -19.96 -1.99 16.52
C GLU A 27 -19.41 -2.92 15.42
N ASN A 28 -19.50 -4.24 15.62
CA ASN A 28 -19.07 -5.22 14.63
C ASN A 28 -19.93 -5.19 13.35
N THR A 29 -21.23 -4.95 13.50
CA THR A 29 -22.16 -4.78 12.37
C THR A 29 -21.80 -3.53 11.58
N LEU A 30 -21.64 -2.39 12.26
CA LEU A 30 -21.23 -1.14 11.63
C LEU A 30 -19.89 -1.29 10.90
N LYS A 31 -18.90 -1.93 11.54
CA LYS A 31 -17.59 -2.20 10.92
C LYS A 31 -17.73 -3.03 9.64
N SER A 32 -18.57 -4.07 9.63
CA SER A 32 -18.82 -4.89 8.44
C SER A 32 -19.57 -4.13 7.34
N GLU A 33 -20.47 -3.22 7.71
CA GLU A 33 -21.19 -2.37 6.75
C GLU A 33 -20.24 -1.35 6.10
N ILE A 34 -19.31 -0.78 6.88
CA ILE A 34 -18.28 0.13 6.36
C ILE A 34 -17.33 -0.63 5.42
N ASP A 35 -16.89 -1.83 5.80
CA ASP A 35 -16.07 -2.69 4.93
C ASP A 35 -16.77 -3.00 3.61
N THR A 36 -18.07 -3.31 3.68
CA THR A 36 -18.92 -3.54 2.49
C THR A 36 -19.05 -2.27 1.65
N SER A 37 -19.23 -1.10 2.26
CA SER A 37 -19.31 0.20 1.57
C SER A 37 -18.03 0.51 0.80
N ILE A 38 -16.86 0.28 1.43
CA ILE A 38 -15.54 0.42 0.79
C ILE A 38 -15.40 -0.57 -0.35
N THR A 39 -15.63 -1.86 -0.11
CA THR A 39 -15.49 -2.92 -1.13
C THR A 39 -16.42 -2.68 -2.33
N ASN A 40 -17.65 -2.23 -2.09
CA ASN A 40 -18.59 -1.89 -3.15
C ASN A 40 -18.10 -0.71 -4.00
N TYR A 41 -17.44 0.29 -3.40
CA TYR A 41 -16.86 1.39 -4.19
C TYR A 41 -15.83 0.86 -5.21
N PHE A 42 -14.99 -0.10 -4.81
CA PHE A 42 -14.03 -0.70 -5.74
C PHE A 42 -14.70 -1.53 -6.83
N THR A 43 -15.61 -2.42 -6.47
CA THR A 43 -16.22 -3.35 -7.43
C THR A 43 -17.24 -2.70 -8.36
N THR A 44 -17.94 -1.66 -7.90
CA THR A 44 -19.02 -1.02 -8.69
C THR A 44 -18.57 0.25 -9.41
N ASP A 45 -17.75 1.08 -8.75
CA ASP A 45 -17.34 2.38 -9.30
C ASP A 45 -15.95 2.32 -9.98
N LEU A 46 -15.02 1.49 -9.51
CA LEU A 46 -13.62 1.51 -9.97
C LEU A 46 -13.15 0.29 -10.78
N GLN A 47 -13.87 -0.83 -10.79
CA GLN A 47 -13.51 -2.05 -11.53
C GLN A 47 -13.77 -1.93 -13.04
N LYS A 48 -13.50 -0.76 -13.63
CA LYS A 48 -13.58 -0.48 -15.06
C LYS A 48 -12.34 0.33 -15.47
N PHE A 49 -11.94 0.22 -16.74
CA PHE A 49 -10.86 1.05 -17.28
C PHE A 49 -11.24 2.54 -17.24
N ASP A 50 -10.21 3.41 -17.22
CA ASP A 50 -10.32 4.87 -17.17
C ASP A 50 -11.12 5.43 -15.97
N GLN A 51 -11.32 4.64 -14.91
CA GLN A 51 -11.96 5.13 -13.69
C GLN A 51 -10.96 5.80 -12.76
N LYS A 52 -11.26 7.05 -12.41
CA LYS A 52 -10.47 7.83 -11.47
C LYS A 52 -10.95 7.57 -10.05
N PHE A 53 -10.06 7.12 -9.18
CA PHE A 53 -10.32 7.12 -7.74
C PHE A 53 -10.37 8.56 -7.24
N ARG A 54 -11.41 8.86 -6.46
CA ARG A 54 -11.61 10.16 -5.83
C ARG A 54 -11.69 9.95 -4.32
N TYR A 55 -10.74 10.51 -3.60
CA TYR A 55 -10.67 10.35 -2.14
C TYR A 55 -11.98 10.79 -1.47
N SER A 56 -12.48 11.96 -1.86
CA SER A 56 -13.70 12.55 -1.31
C SER A 56 -14.96 11.73 -1.59
N VAL A 57 -14.98 10.93 -2.66
CA VAL A 57 -16.11 10.03 -2.95
C VAL A 57 -16.07 8.84 -2.02
N LEU A 58 -14.89 8.25 -1.79
CA LEU A 58 -14.72 7.16 -0.83
C LEU A 58 -15.10 7.61 0.59
N THR A 59 -14.54 8.73 1.08
CA THR A 59 -14.84 9.20 2.44
C THR A 59 -16.32 9.53 2.62
N LYS A 60 -16.95 10.15 1.62
CA LYS A 60 -18.39 10.38 1.63
C LYS A 60 -19.20 9.08 1.66
N LYS A 61 -18.77 8.02 0.98
CA LYS A 61 -19.45 6.71 1.05
C LYS A 61 -19.28 6.08 2.42
N ILE A 62 -18.10 6.21 3.04
CA ILE A 62 -17.86 5.77 4.42
C ILE A 62 -18.78 6.51 5.39
N ASP A 63 -18.78 7.85 5.37
CA ASP A 63 -19.60 8.69 6.27
C ASP A 63 -21.11 8.42 6.13
N ASN A 64 -21.58 8.13 4.91
CA ASN A 64 -22.99 7.83 4.66
C ASN A 64 -23.39 6.38 4.96
N THR A 65 -22.49 5.54 5.48
CA THR A 65 -22.80 4.14 5.79
C THR A 65 -23.83 4.06 6.92
N ASP A 66 -23.67 4.87 7.97
CA ASP A 66 -24.62 4.96 9.08
C ASP A 66 -24.62 6.38 9.68
N SER A 67 -25.79 6.86 10.09
CA SER A 67 -25.97 8.17 10.72
C SER A 67 -25.27 8.36 12.08
N ALA A 68 -24.89 7.26 12.74
CA ALA A 68 -24.13 7.28 13.99
C ALA A 68 -22.65 7.64 13.78
N ILE A 69 -22.14 7.61 12.55
CA ILE A 69 -20.78 8.05 12.23
C ILE A 69 -20.70 9.57 12.42
N ARG A 70 -19.83 10.01 13.33
CA ARG A 70 -19.61 11.43 13.64
C ARG A 70 -18.47 12.01 12.81
N ASN A 71 -17.43 11.20 12.61
CA ASN A 71 -16.25 11.59 11.86
C ASN A 71 -15.53 10.35 11.33
N SER A 72 -14.93 10.47 10.15
CA SER A 72 -14.02 9.47 9.61
C SER A 72 -12.69 10.10 9.22
N LYS A 73 -11.60 9.39 9.51
CA LYS A 73 -10.26 9.75 9.05
C LYS A 73 -9.70 8.61 8.23
N THR A 74 -9.73 8.78 6.91
CA THR A 74 -9.25 7.77 5.96
C THR A 74 -7.87 8.13 5.44
N SER A 75 -6.98 7.15 5.37
CA SER A 75 -5.66 7.23 4.78
C SER A 75 -5.50 6.14 3.72
N LEU A 76 -4.74 6.44 2.67
CA LEU A 76 -4.49 5.53 1.56
C LEU A 76 -3.00 5.32 1.34
N LYS A 77 -2.66 4.11 0.91
CA LYS A 77 -1.37 3.79 0.30
C LYS A 77 -1.60 3.08 -1.03
N TYR A 78 -0.70 3.30 -1.96
CA TYR A 78 -0.58 2.47 -3.15
C TYR A 78 0.21 1.23 -2.82
N GLN A 79 -0.12 0.13 -3.49
CA GLN A 79 0.64 -1.10 -3.47
C GLN A 79 0.83 -1.64 -4.89
N MET A 80 2.08 -1.92 -5.24
CA MET A 80 2.47 -2.67 -6.43
C MET A 80 3.23 -3.92 -6.02
N TRP A 81 3.13 -4.98 -6.82
CA TRP A 81 3.77 -6.25 -6.51
C TRP A 81 4.98 -6.48 -7.42
N ILE A 82 6.07 -6.92 -6.81
CA ILE A 82 7.22 -7.46 -7.52
C ILE A 82 7.11 -8.98 -7.43
N THR A 83 6.93 -9.65 -8.56
CA THR A 83 6.88 -11.11 -8.64
C THR A 83 8.12 -11.60 -9.38
N PRO A 84 9.20 -12.01 -8.68
CA PRO A 84 10.37 -12.57 -9.34
C PRO A 84 10.01 -13.86 -10.09
N VAL A 85 10.39 -13.94 -11.37
CA VAL A 85 10.23 -15.17 -12.17
C VAL A 85 11.03 -16.31 -11.55
N THR A 86 12.20 -16.00 -11.01
CA THR A 86 13.07 -16.95 -10.32
C THR A 86 13.76 -16.23 -9.17
N LEU A 87 13.73 -16.82 -7.97
CA LEU A 87 14.45 -16.31 -6.81
C LEU A 87 15.95 -16.54 -6.96
N ALA A 88 16.75 -15.79 -6.19
CA ALA A 88 18.21 -15.82 -6.27
C ALA A 88 18.78 -15.53 -7.68
N THR A 89 18.00 -14.86 -8.53
CA THR A 89 18.40 -14.38 -9.85
C THR A 89 18.31 -12.86 -9.89
N VAL A 90 19.39 -12.21 -10.36
CA VAL A 90 19.46 -10.77 -10.50
C VAL A 90 18.50 -10.29 -11.59
N SER A 91 17.68 -9.29 -11.28
CA SER A 91 16.80 -8.64 -12.24
C SER A 91 16.63 -7.15 -11.95
N THR A 92 16.11 -6.41 -12.93
CA THR A 92 15.73 -5.00 -12.77
C THR A 92 14.21 -4.90 -12.76
N TYR A 93 13.67 -4.19 -11.78
CA TYR A 93 12.23 -3.95 -11.65
C TYR A 93 11.94 -2.45 -11.76
N THR A 94 11.00 -2.10 -12.61
CA THR A 94 10.47 -0.73 -12.72
C THR A 94 9.02 -0.73 -12.30
N MET A 95 8.67 0.15 -11.39
CA MET A 95 7.31 0.37 -10.90
C MET A 95 6.97 1.85 -11.09
N GLU A 96 5.76 2.13 -11.56
CA GLU A 96 5.35 3.48 -11.91
C GLU A 96 4.03 3.80 -11.22
N PHE A 97 4.07 4.41 -10.04
CA PHE A 97 2.86 4.79 -9.30
C PHE A 97 2.04 5.88 -10.01
N ASN A 98 2.61 6.55 -11.03
CA ASN A 98 1.98 7.56 -11.88
C ASN A 98 1.33 8.70 -11.10
N ASN A 99 1.83 8.98 -9.89
CA ASN A 99 1.35 10.03 -9.03
C ASN A 99 2.51 10.51 -8.13
N PRO A 100 2.55 11.79 -7.72
CA PRO A 100 3.48 12.24 -6.71
C PRO A 100 3.31 11.47 -5.41
N VAL A 101 4.43 11.08 -4.81
CA VAL A 101 4.46 10.32 -3.57
C VAL A 101 5.18 11.08 -2.47
N THR A 102 4.78 10.82 -1.24
CA THR A 102 5.41 11.39 -0.04
C THR A 102 6.82 10.82 0.13
N LYS A 103 7.79 11.68 0.42
CA LYS A 103 9.18 11.27 0.70
C LYS A 103 9.24 10.40 1.97
N GLY A 104 10.09 9.38 1.99
CA GLY A 104 10.22 8.48 3.14
C GLY A 104 9.05 7.53 3.32
N SER A 105 8.15 7.42 2.34
CA SER A 105 6.93 6.62 2.45
C SER A 105 7.01 5.24 1.82
N ILE A 106 8.11 4.91 1.14
CA ILE A 106 8.27 3.59 0.53
C ILE A 106 8.57 2.56 1.61
N SER A 107 7.80 1.47 1.60
CA SER A 107 8.13 0.27 2.36
C SER A 107 7.72 -0.99 1.61
N SER A 108 8.49 -2.07 1.73
CA SER A 108 8.10 -3.38 1.18
C SER A 108 7.78 -4.42 2.23
N THR A 109 7.14 -5.52 1.81
CA THR A 109 7.23 -6.78 2.56
C THR A 109 8.65 -7.33 2.56
N SER A 110 8.91 -8.25 3.48
CA SER A 110 10.26 -8.72 3.76
C SER A 110 10.68 -9.89 2.87
N PHE A 111 11.98 -9.93 2.58
CA PHE A 111 12.64 -10.98 1.82
C PHE A 111 14.03 -11.24 2.39
N THR A 112 14.63 -12.37 2.07
CA THR A 112 16.04 -12.64 2.42
C THR A 112 16.98 -12.26 1.29
N ALA A 113 18.21 -11.90 1.64
CA ALA A 113 19.30 -11.67 0.69
C ALA A 113 20.32 -12.83 0.73
N SER A 114 21.39 -12.72 -0.06
CA SER A 114 22.42 -13.75 -0.22
C SER A 114 23.18 -14.11 1.06
N ASP A 115 23.15 -13.24 2.07
CA ASP A 115 23.78 -13.45 3.37
C ASP A 115 22.85 -14.18 4.38
N GLY A 116 21.64 -14.53 3.95
CA GLY A 116 20.63 -15.22 4.75
C GLY A 116 19.88 -14.34 5.74
N ASN A 117 20.17 -13.03 5.80
CA ASN A 117 19.43 -12.09 6.64
C ASN A 117 18.14 -11.63 5.94
N THR A 118 17.18 -11.16 6.75
CA THR A 118 15.90 -10.60 6.29
C THR A 118 16.00 -9.09 6.11
N TYR A 119 15.42 -8.58 5.03
CA TYR A 119 15.42 -7.18 4.63
C TYR A 119 14.05 -6.72 4.14
N SER A 120 13.83 -5.41 4.17
CA SER A 120 12.75 -4.72 3.46
C SER A 120 13.33 -3.56 2.65
N LEU A 121 12.69 -3.19 1.56
CA LEU A 121 13.02 -1.99 0.79
C LEU A 121 12.42 -0.77 1.49
N ILE A 122 13.26 0.21 1.80
CA ILE A 122 12.87 1.50 2.40
C ILE A 122 13.62 2.60 1.66
N ASP A 123 12.97 3.75 1.43
CA ASP A 123 13.64 4.92 0.86
C ASP A 123 14.31 5.80 1.93
N ASP A 124 15.40 6.45 1.56
CA ASP A 124 16.17 7.32 2.45
C ASP A 124 15.66 8.77 2.48
N SER A 125 14.47 9.04 1.93
CA SER A 125 13.89 10.39 1.73
C SER A 125 14.72 11.31 0.81
N ALA A 126 15.79 10.81 0.20
CA ALA A 126 16.68 11.54 -0.69
C ALA A 126 16.74 10.94 -2.11
N GLY A 127 15.80 10.06 -2.46
CA GLY A 127 15.66 9.48 -3.79
C GLY A 127 16.33 8.12 -3.97
N VAL A 128 16.89 7.53 -2.90
CA VAL A 128 17.52 6.21 -2.93
C VAL A 128 16.71 5.20 -2.14
N ILE A 129 16.59 3.99 -2.68
CA ILE A 129 15.98 2.84 -2.03
C ILE A 129 17.08 1.90 -1.54
N LYS A 130 16.93 1.43 -0.31
CA LYS A 130 17.90 0.57 0.38
C LYS A 130 17.22 -0.69 0.91
N ASN A 131 17.95 -1.80 0.91
CA ASN A 131 17.56 -3.00 1.65
C ASN A 131 17.93 -2.77 3.12
N THR A 132 16.93 -2.55 3.96
CA THR A 132 17.13 -2.31 5.40
C THR A 132 16.82 -3.58 6.17
N LYS A 133 17.73 -3.98 7.06
CA LYS A 133 17.66 -5.22 7.81
C LYS A 133 16.48 -5.19 8.78
N ILE A 134 15.79 -6.31 8.85
CA ILE A 134 14.66 -6.55 9.73
C ILE A 134 15.00 -7.65 10.72
N THR A 135 14.87 -7.36 12.02
CA THR A 135 14.97 -8.35 13.08
C THR A 135 13.65 -8.38 13.84
N SER A 136 13.09 -9.58 14.03
CA SER A 136 11.81 -9.77 14.74
C SER A 136 10.65 -8.93 14.18
N GLY A 137 10.63 -8.73 12.86
CA GLY A 137 9.56 -7.99 12.15
C GLY A 137 9.67 -6.47 12.24
N VAL A 138 10.75 -5.93 12.84
CA VAL A 138 10.97 -4.49 12.97
C VAL A 138 12.28 -4.10 12.28
N VAL A 139 12.30 -2.90 11.68
CA VAL A 139 13.51 -2.30 11.13
C VAL A 139 14.54 -2.12 12.25
N ASP A 140 15.76 -2.60 12.02
CA ASP A 140 16.84 -2.47 12.99
C ASP A 140 17.09 -0.99 13.32
N SER A 141 17.37 -0.69 14.59
CA SER A 141 17.75 0.63 15.07
C SER A 141 19.07 0.52 15.85
N PRO A 142 20.19 1.10 15.36
CA PRO A 142 20.31 1.87 14.11
C PRO A 142 20.08 1.01 12.85
N ALA A 143 19.66 1.65 11.77
CA ALA A 143 19.40 0.98 10.49
C ALA A 143 20.67 0.31 9.95
N VAL A 144 20.57 -0.98 9.64
CA VAL A 144 21.61 -1.77 8.99
C VAL A 144 21.19 -2.03 7.55
N TYR A 145 22.08 -1.74 6.59
CA TYR A 145 21.78 -1.93 5.17
C TYR A 145 22.52 -3.13 4.59
N PHE A 146 21.93 -3.78 3.59
CA PHE A 146 22.64 -4.76 2.78
C PHE A 146 23.66 -4.06 1.88
N THR A 147 24.88 -4.60 1.84
CA THR A 147 25.94 -4.14 0.92
C THR A 147 25.87 -4.96 -0.36
N LEU A 148 25.67 -4.29 -1.49
CA LEU A 148 25.63 -4.89 -2.81
C LEU A 148 27.03 -5.35 -3.28
N PRO A 149 27.11 -6.21 -4.31
CA PRO A 149 28.41 -6.68 -4.84
C PRO A 149 29.35 -5.56 -5.32
N ASP A 150 28.81 -4.39 -5.67
CA ASP A 150 29.59 -3.20 -6.06
C ASP A 150 30.08 -2.37 -4.86
N GLY A 151 29.79 -2.81 -3.62
CA GLY A 151 30.15 -2.12 -2.38
C GLY A 151 29.18 -1.01 -1.97
N SER A 152 28.14 -0.71 -2.76
CA SER A 152 27.14 0.30 -2.43
C SER A 152 26.00 -0.27 -1.58
N THR A 153 25.15 0.61 -1.03
CA THR A 153 23.88 0.23 -0.38
C THR A 153 22.66 0.71 -1.17
N THR A 154 22.86 1.11 -2.43
CA THR A 154 21.83 1.72 -3.28
C THR A 154 21.16 0.63 -4.09
N GLN A 155 20.07 0.07 -3.55
CA GLN A 155 19.30 -0.97 -4.25
C GLN A 155 18.50 -0.40 -5.42
N GLY A 156 18.13 0.88 -5.36
CA GLY A 156 17.36 1.52 -6.40
C GLY A 156 17.18 3.01 -6.18
N THR A 157 16.36 3.61 -7.02
CA THR A 157 16.02 5.04 -6.98
C THR A 157 14.53 5.25 -7.01
N ILE A 158 14.08 6.37 -6.46
CA ILE A 158 12.73 6.89 -6.63
C ILE A 158 12.73 8.34 -7.14
N ASP A 159 11.90 8.61 -8.14
CA ASP A 159 11.43 9.96 -8.47
C ASP A 159 10.10 10.21 -7.74
N TYR A 160 10.14 11.07 -6.72
CA TYR A 160 8.95 11.40 -5.92
C TYR A 160 7.87 12.17 -6.67
N THR A 161 8.23 12.84 -7.78
CA THR A 161 7.29 13.64 -8.58
C THR A 161 6.47 12.74 -9.49
N THR A 162 7.12 11.78 -10.15
CA THR A 162 6.43 10.85 -11.05
C THR A 162 5.95 9.58 -10.33
N GLY A 163 6.45 9.31 -9.12
CA GLY A 163 6.25 8.05 -8.44
C GLY A 163 6.94 6.88 -9.14
N LYS A 164 8.04 7.14 -9.85
CA LYS A 164 8.78 6.09 -10.58
C LYS A 164 9.84 5.50 -9.67
N VAL A 165 9.77 4.18 -9.48
CA VAL A 165 10.75 3.40 -8.73
C VAL A 165 11.49 2.47 -9.67
N VAL A 166 12.82 2.46 -9.58
CA VAL A 166 13.67 1.52 -10.31
C VAL A 166 14.56 0.81 -9.30
N LEU A 167 14.45 -0.52 -9.25
CA LEU A 167 15.35 -1.39 -8.48
C LEU A 167 16.32 -2.04 -9.45
N SER A 168 17.61 -1.78 -9.28
CA SER A 168 18.67 -2.29 -10.16
C SER A 168 19.42 -3.43 -9.48
N ASN A 169 19.71 -4.48 -10.24
CA ASN A 169 20.39 -5.67 -9.72
C ASN A 169 19.72 -6.28 -8.48
N PHE A 170 18.39 -6.25 -8.43
CA PHE A 170 17.63 -6.78 -7.29
C PHE A 170 17.65 -8.31 -7.34
N ASN A 171 17.98 -8.94 -6.20
CA ASN A 171 18.21 -10.38 -6.11
C ASN A 171 17.66 -10.97 -4.80
N PRO A 172 16.32 -11.07 -4.64
CA PRO A 172 15.71 -11.66 -3.45
C PRO A 172 15.89 -13.18 -3.44
N TYR A 173 16.28 -13.75 -2.29
CA TYR A 173 16.52 -15.18 -2.12
C TYR A 173 15.26 -15.94 -1.68
N THR A 174 14.52 -15.39 -0.73
CA THR A 174 13.22 -15.92 -0.29
C THR A 174 12.28 -14.77 0.04
N ILE A 175 10.98 -14.98 -0.08
CA ILE A 175 9.95 -14.03 0.36
C ILE A 175 9.39 -14.56 1.68
N THR A 176 9.45 -13.75 2.73
CA THR A 176 9.28 -14.28 4.11
C THR A 176 7.83 -14.43 4.55
N ASP A 177 6.88 -13.83 3.84
CA ASP A 177 5.44 -13.89 4.16
C ASP A 177 4.73 -15.12 3.55
N GLY A 178 5.49 -16.01 2.88
CA GLY A 178 4.95 -17.22 2.25
C GLY A 178 4.24 -16.97 0.91
N THR A 179 4.18 -15.72 0.44
CA THR A 179 3.67 -15.38 -0.88
C THR A 179 4.76 -15.50 -1.95
N THR A 180 4.36 -15.30 -3.22
CA THR A 180 5.29 -15.28 -4.36
C THR A 180 5.72 -13.87 -4.76
N SER A 181 5.26 -12.83 -4.04
CA SER A 181 5.45 -11.44 -4.44
C SER A 181 5.90 -10.55 -3.29
N ILE A 182 6.83 -9.65 -3.56
CA ILE A 182 7.21 -8.58 -2.64
C ILE A 182 6.27 -7.41 -2.89
N ARG A 183 5.54 -6.98 -1.86
CA ARG A 183 4.54 -5.92 -1.95
C ARG A 183 5.19 -4.59 -1.60
N MET A 184 5.26 -3.69 -2.57
CA MET A 184 5.83 -2.35 -2.45
C MET A 184 4.72 -1.35 -2.18
N ASN A 185 4.77 -0.70 -1.03
CA ASN A 185 3.78 0.28 -0.58
C ASN A 185 4.36 1.70 -0.65
N VAL A 186 3.57 2.66 -1.09
CA VAL A 186 3.95 4.09 -1.05
C VAL A 186 2.74 4.95 -0.66
N THR A 187 2.98 6.12 -0.08
CA THR A 187 1.90 7.05 0.30
C THR A 187 1.79 8.17 -0.73
N PRO A 188 0.63 8.41 -1.37
CA PRO A 188 0.41 9.57 -2.23
C PRO A 188 0.70 10.88 -1.49
N GLU A 189 1.06 11.94 -2.22
CA GLU A 189 1.17 13.28 -1.64
C GLU A 189 -0.21 13.79 -1.16
N THR A 190 -0.25 14.49 -0.02
CA THR A 190 -1.50 14.87 0.67
C THR A 190 -2.45 15.71 -0.18
N ASN A 191 -1.93 16.57 -1.08
CA ASN A 191 -2.75 17.40 -1.96
C ASN A 191 -3.28 16.65 -3.19
N ASN A 192 -2.88 15.38 -3.37
CA ASN A 192 -3.18 14.58 -4.54
C ASN A 192 -3.53 13.14 -4.17
N GLN A 193 -4.51 12.98 -3.28
CA GLN A 193 -5.08 11.68 -2.91
C GLN A 193 -6.03 11.10 -3.98
N ASP A 194 -6.31 11.89 -5.02
CA ASP A 194 -7.01 11.42 -6.20
C ASP A 194 -6.06 10.63 -7.10
N ILE A 195 -6.55 9.57 -7.72
CA ILE A 195 -5.69 8.64 -8.47
C ILE A 195 -6.23 8.50 -9.86
N THR A 196 -5.43 8.90 -10.83
CA THR A 196 -5.77 8.76 -12.25
C THR A 196 -4.94 7.61 -12.82
N PRO A 197 -5.52 6.42 -12.99
CA PRO A 197 -4.80 5.30 -13.59
C PRO A 197 -4.50 5.59 -15.06
N LEU A 198 -3.45 4.96 -15.60
CA LEU A 198 -3.27 4.88 -17.04
C LEU A 198 -4.33 3.94 -17.66
N ARG A 199 -4.54 4.05 -18.97
CA ARG A 199 -5.62 3.35 -19.71
C ARG A 199 -5.69 1.84 -19.48
N GLU A 200 -4.56 1.21 -19.17
CA GLU A 200 -4.42 -0.25 -19.00
C GLU A 200 -4.41 -0.71 -17.54
N GLN A 201 -4.71 0.21 -16.61
CA GLN A 201 -4.62 -0.04 -15.18
C GLN A 201 -6.00 -0.12 -14.53
N ILE A 202 -6.17 -1.08 -13.63
CA ILE A 202 -7.39 -1.25 -12.82
C ILE A 202 -7.03 -1.00 -11.36
N LEU A 203 -7.74 -0.05 -10.73
CA LEU A 203 -7.63 0.22 -9.31
C LEU A 203 -8.50 -0.77 -8.53
N THR A 204 -7.92 -1.48 -7.57
CA THR A 204 -8.63 -2.48 -6.77
C THR A 204 -8.10 -2.54 -5.35
N VAL A 205 -8.81 -3.25 -4.49
CA VAL A 205 -8.32 -3.77 -3.20
C VAL A 205 -8.06 -5.28 -3.36
N ASP A 206 -7.12 -5.84 -2.60
CA ASP A 206 -6.94 -7.29 -2.53
C ASP A 206 -7.91 -7.85 -1.50
N SER A 207 -9.00 -8.48 -1.96
CA SER A 207 -10.01 -9.06 -1.08
C SER A 207 -9.53 -10.27 -0.28
N THR A 208 -8.36 -10.83 -0.62
CA THR A 208 -7.75 -11.96 0.11
C THR A 208 -6.81 -11.49 1.21
N ASP A 209 -6.40 -10.22 1.18
CA ASP A 209 -5.54 -9.61 2.17
C ASP A 209 -6.37 -8.87 3.24
N SER A 210 -6.41 -9.43 4.45
CA SER A 210 -7.11 -8.82 5.58
C SER A 210 -6.51 -7.48 6.05
N THR A 211 -5.34 -7.11 5.54
CA THR A 211 -4.69 -5.82 5.80
C THR A 211 -4.93 -4.78 4.70
N ALA A 212 -5.62 -5.15 3.61
CA ALA A 212 -5.97 -4.23 2.54
C ALA A 212 -6.98 -3.16 2.99
N ILE A 213 -7.95 -3.54 3.82
CA ILE A 213 -8.91 -2.63 4.44
C ILE A 213 -8.83 -2.78 5.95
N VAL A 214 -8.35 -1.72 6.62
CA VAL A 214 -8.26 -1.66 8.07
C VAL A 214 -9.23 -0.61 8.59
N ILE A 215 -10.19 -1.05 9.41
CA ILE A 215 -11.19 -0.18 10.03
C ILE A 215 -10.98 -0.19 11.55
N ASN A 216 -10.61 0.97 12.08
CA ASN A 216 -10.45 1.22 13.50
C ASN A 216 -11.71 1.93 14.03
N MET A 217 -12.36 1.36 15.04
CA MET A 217 -13.57 1.92 15.63
C MET A 217 -13.23 2.64 16.92
N VAL A 218 -13.78 3.85 17.09
CA VAL A 218 -13.63 4.66 18.30
C VAL A 218 -15.02 5.13 18.72
N ALA A 219 -15.51 4.62 19.84
CA ALA A 219 -16.75 5.07 20.43
C ALA A 219 -16.56 6.48 21.01
N GLU A 220 -17.40 7.41 20.57
CA GLU A 220 -17.42 8.80 21.04
C GLU A 220 -18.73 9.02 21.82
N THR A 221 -18.66 8.81 23.12
CA THR A 221 -19.71 9.24 24.05
C THR A 221 -19.52 10.70 24.38
N ILE A 222 -20.46 11.55 23.97
CA ILE A 222 -20.58 12.90 24.53
C ILE A 222 -20.98 12.74 26.00
N ILE A 223 -20.14 13.22 26.92
CA ILE A 223 -20.51 13.42 28.33
C ILE A 223 -21.20 14.78 28.45
#